data_AF-A0A959QIA9-F1
#
_entry.id   AF-A0A959QIA9-F1
#
_cell.length_a   1.000
_cell.length_b   1.000
_cell.length_c   1.000
_cell.angle_alpha   90.00
_cell.angle_beta   90.00
_cell.angle_gamma   90.00
#
_symmetry.space_group_name_H-M   'P 1'
#
loop_
_entity.id
_entity.type
_entity.pdbx_description
1 polymer ?
#
loop_
_entity_poly.entity_id
_entity_poly.type
_entity_poly.pdbx_seq_one_letter_code
_entity_poly.pdbx_strand_id
1 'polypeptide(L)'
;MNRYLFLSLLTLFAFNHLGAQEVGIIMGTARQYLADDVEMGLMKIKNMGITYLEGTGPRDMPREKYKALLDKYHLQVIAGGVDFGKLQSEESIDAEIKTLKFFDAKYAVCYWIPHDGDNFTFADMKKGVEVFNKAGKQFAESGISLLYHAHGYEFRPYDGPGTMYDYFMEHTDPRYVNVEMDVFWMRNPGQDPAELMRKYPNRIPVTHLKDRMIGSIDNLNGRQDKERNVVLGDGDVNIADVLKASQEIGVKYHFIEDESARAGIQLPMHLQYIRDWQLDVQALEITLQQFHKAIIDADSVGLANLTTEELTYGHSSGAIEDQNLFITNLVSGKSDFAKIDISDLDITVKGEVAWTRFNMAADLVSEGKINPINLKMLYVWTKEYGIWKLLARQAVR
;
A
#
# COMPACT_ATOMS: atom_id res chain seq x y z
N MET A 1 -28.94 -41.04 -8.17
CA MET A 1 -30.37 -40.72 -8.44
C MET A 1 -30.46 -39.20 -8.48
N ASN A 2 -30.81 -38.63 -9.65
CA ASN A 2 -30.95 -37.21 -10.00
C ASN A 2 -30.02 -36.18 -9.31
N ARG A 3 -28.81 -36.00 -9.86
CA ARG A 3 -28.08 -34.74 -9.68
C ARG A 3 -28.71 -33.70 -10.61
N TYR A 4 -29.39 -32.71 -10.03
CA TYR A 4 -29.88 -31.55 -10.74
C TYR A 4 -28.68 -30.86 -11.43
N LEU A 5 -28.73 -30.71 -12.76
CA LEU A 5 -27.88 -29.77 -13.47
C LEU A 5 -28.31 -28.36 -13.05
N PHE A 6 -27.73 -27.84 -11.97
CA PHE A 6 -27.70 -26.41 -11.75
C PHE A 6 -26.57 -25.85 -12.61
N LEU A 7 -26.93 -25.10 -13.66
CA LEU A 7 -26.01 -24.18 -14.29
C LEU A 7 -25.63 -23.18 -13.19
N SER A 8 -24.47 -23.36 -12.57
CA SER A 8 -23.89 -22.34 -11.69
C SER A 8 -23.51 -21.18 -12.59
N LEU A 9 -24.34 -20.13 -12.59
CA LEU A 9 -23.88 -18.82 -13.01
C LEU A 9 -22.75 -18.47 -12.04
N LEU A 10 -21.51 -18.52 -12.53
CA LEU A 10 -20.39 -17.86 -11.88
C LEU A 10 -20.74 -16.37 -11.86
N THR A 11 -21.34 -15.90 -10.78
CA THR A 11 -21.30 -14.47 -10.47
C THR A 11 -19.83 -14.16 -10.24
N LEU A 12 -19.15 -13.67 -11.28
CA LEU A 12 -17.94 -12.89 -11.07
C LEU A 12 -18.36 -11.78 -10.11
N PHE A 13 -17.94 -11.90 -8.85
CA PHE A 13 -17.87 -10.73 -8.01
C PHE A 13 -16.93 -9.79 -8.76
N ALA A 14 -17.51 -8.69 -9.29
CA ALA A 14 -16.72 -7.54 -9.63
C ALA A 14 -16.19 -7.02 -8.29
N PHE A 15 -15.07 -7.59 -7.84
CA PHE A 15 -14.18 -6.82 -7.01
C PHE A 15 -13.97 -5.53 -7.79
N ASN A 16 -14.34 -4.41 -7.17
CA ASN A 16 -13.80 -3.15 -7.62
C ASN A 16 -12.30 -3.37 -7.61
N HIS A 17 -11.71 -3.62 -8.78
CA HIS A 17 -10.28 -3.47 -8.97
C HIS A 17 -10.04 -2.00 -8.63
N LEU A 18 -9.77 -1.71 -7.36
CA LEU A 18 -8.85 -0.67 -6.98
C LEU A 18 -7.65 -0.96 -7.88
N GLY A 19 -7.53 -0.17 -8.94
CA GLY A 19 -6.52 -0.40 -9.97
C GLY A 19 -5.17 -0.55 -9.29
N ALA A 20 -4.28 -1.35 -9.89
CA ALA A 20 -2.93 -1.49 -9.40
C ALA A 20 -2.35 -0.08 -9.15
N GLN A 21 -1.88 0.15 -7.92
CA GLN A 21 -1.35 1.44 -7.53
C GLN A 21 -0.06 1.68 -8.32
N GLU A 22 0.10 2.90 -8.82
CA GLU A 22 1.16 3.20 -9.76
C GLU A 22 2.48 3.38 -9.04
N VAL A 23 3.51 2.64 -9.45
CA VAL A 23 4.84 2.69 -8.83
C VAL A 23 5.78 3.58 -9.66
N GLY A 24 6.37 4.55 -8.99
CA GLY A 24 7.35 5.50 -9.53
C GLY A 24 8.64 5.55 -8.71
N ILE A 25 9.49 6.51 -9.04
CA ILE A 25 10.73 6.79 -8.30
C ILE A 25 10.90 8.29 -8.10
N ILE A 26 11.38 8.71 -6.92
CA ILE A 26 11.77 10.10 -6.67
C ILE A 26 13.19 10.37 -7.16
N MET A 27 13.43 11.59 -7.65
CA MET A 27 14.74 12.06 -8.10
C MET A 27 15.86 11.93 -7.04
N GLY A 28 15.53 11.95 -5.75
CA GLY A 28 16.47 11.67 -4.65
C GLY A 28 17.15 10.30 -4.78
N THR A 29 16.43 9.31 -5.29
CA THR A 29 16.91 7.95 -5.60
C THR A 29 17.39 7.85 -7.05
N ALA A 30 16.59 8.36 -7.99
CA ALA A 30 16.89 8.26 -9.43
C ALA A 30 18.24 8.90 -9.80
N ARG A 31 18.68 9.94 -9.08
CA ARG A 31 19.97 10.61 -9.33
C ARG A 31 21.17 9.67 -9.33
N GLN A 32 21.13 8.53 -8.62
CA GLN A 32 22.23 7.55 -8.66
C GLN A 32 22.38 6.92 -10.05
N TYR A 33 21.29 6.79 -10.81
CA TYR A 33 21.30 6.29 -12.18
C TYR A 33 21.60 7.37 -13.21
N LEU A 34 21.32 8.63 -12.88
CA LEU A 34 21.42 9.77 -13.78
C LEU A 34 22.77 10.52 -13.68
N ALA A 35 23.61 10.18 -12.70
CA ALA A 35 24.81 10.92 -12.35
C ALA A 35 25.80 11.07 -13.51
N ASP A 36 26.03 9.99 -14.27
CA ASP A 36 27.00 9.99 -15.38
C ASP A 36 26.35 10.37 -16.71
N ASP A 37 25.18 9.81 -16.99
CA ASP A 37 24.43 10.03 -18.23
C ASP A 37 22.92 9.98 -17.93
N VAL A 38 22.29 11.15 -18.00
CA VAL A 38 20.85 11.32 -17.71
C VAL A 38 19.99 10.49 -18.66
N GLU A 39 20.32 10.46 -19.95
CA GLU A 39 19.53 9.74 -20.93
C GLU A 39 19.64 8.22 -20.71
N MET A 40 20.87 7.72 -20.52
CA MET A 40 21.09 6.32 -20.20
C MET A 40 20.41 5.91 -18.88
N GLY A 41 20.46 6.77 -17.86
CA GLY A 41 19.81 6.50 -16.57
C GLY A 41 18.28 6.44 -16.68
N LEU A 42 17.66 7.38 -17.41
CA LEU A 42 16.21 7.34 -17.68
C LEU A 42 15.81 6.08 -18.45
N MET A 43 16.60 5.68 -19.45
CA MET A 43 16.39 4.44 -20.18
C MET A 43 16.48 3.20 -19.27
N LYS A 44 17.44 3.16 -18.33
CA LYS A 44 17.55 2.06 -17.35
C LYS A 44 16.32 2.00 -16.44
N ILE A 45 15.87 3.14 -15.91
CA ILE A 45 14.67 3.24 -15.08
C ILE A 45 13.43 2.73 -15.84
N LYS A 46 13.26 3.17 -17.09
CA LYS A 46 12.16 2.71 -17.96
C LYS A 46 12.20 1.20 -18.18
N ASN A 47 13.39 0.63 -18.43
CA ASN A 47 13.56 -0.81 -18.65
C ASN A 47 13.25 -1.65 -17.39
N MET A 48 13.27 -1.05 -16.20
CA MET A 48 12.80 -1.70 -14.96
C MET A 48 11.27 -1.67 -14.81
N GLY A 49 10.55 -1.04 -15.74
CA GLY A 49 9.08 -0.93 -15.73
C GLY A 49 8.55 0.35 -15.06
N ILE A 50 9.43 1.22 -14.55
CA ILE A 50 9.02 2.50 -13.97
C ILE A 50 8.60 3.47 -15.08
N THR A 51 7.47 4.15 -14.88
CA THR A 51 6.96 5.15 -15.82
C THR A 51 6.64 6.50 -15.18
N TYR A 52 6.60 6.56 -13.86
CA TYR A 52 6.27 7.77 -13.11
C TYR A 52 7.46 8.26 -12.29
N LEU A 53 7.66 9.57 -12.29
CA LEU A 53 8.73 10.24 -11.56
C LEU A 53 8.18 11.29 -10.61
N GLU A 54 8.84 11.44 -9.48
CA GLU A 54 8.72 12.62 -8.63
C GLU A 54 10.00 13.46 -8.73
N GLY A 55 9.84 14.72 -9.13
CA GLY A 55 10.92 15.69 -9.33
C GLY A 55 11.03 16.17 -10.77
N THR A 56 11.31 17.46 -10.94
CA THR A 56 11.33 18.16 -12.23
C THR A 56 12.69 18.11 -12.94
N GLY A 57 13.50 17.08 -12.62
CA GLY A 57 14.78 16.78 -13.28
C GLY A 57 16.04 17.30 -12.57
N PRO A 58 17.22 17.00 -13.14
CA PRO A 58 18.52 17.43 -12.61
C PRO A 58 18.70 18.95 -12.67
N ARG A 59 19.38 19.52 -11.68
CA ARG A 59 19.61 20.98 -11.57
C ARG A 59 20.38 21.56 -12.76
N ASP A 60 21.36 20.82 -13.28
CA ASP A 60 22.28 21.30 -14.32
C ASP A 60 21.81 20.98 -15.76
N MET A 61 20.54 20.57 -15.93
CA MET A 61 19.95 20.28 -17.24
C MET A 61 18.82 21.28 -17.54
N PRO A 62 18.79 21.89 -18.75
CA PRO A 62 17.64 22.68 -19.18
C PRO A 62 16.36 21.85 -19.16
N ARG A 63 15.28 22.39 -18.58
CA ARG A 63 14.00 21.68 -18.42
C ARG A 63 13.41 21.18 -19.73
N GLU A 64 13.61 21.89 -20.84
CA GLU A 64 13.15 21.51 -22.17
C GLU A 64 13.87 20.26 -22.68
N LYS A 65 15.18 20.16 -22.41
CA LYS A 65 15.97 18.96 -22.72
C LYS A 65 15.50 17.79 -21.87
N TYR A 66 15.25 18.02 -20.58
CA TYR A 66 14.74 16.97 -19.70
C TYR A 66 13.36 16.49 -20.13
N LYS A 67 12.41 17.40 -20.42
CA LYS A 67 11.07 17.06 -20.93
C LYS A 67 11.13 16.26 -22.23
N ALA A 68 12.02 16.62 -23.17
CA ALA A 68 12.21 15.87 -24.40
C ALA A 68 12.70 14.42 -24.15
N LEU A 69 13.57 14.21 -23.15
CA LEU A 69 14.00 12.86 -22.75
C LEU A 69 12.84 12.09 -22.10
N LEU A 70 12.07 12.74 -21.22
CA LEU A 70 10.88 12.11 -20.62
C LEU A 70 9.89 11.63 -21.69
N ASP A 71 9.61 12.48 -22.68
CA ASP A 71 8.70 12.16 -23.79
C ASP A 71 9.26 11.02 -24.65
N LYS A 72 10.57 11.01 -24.93
CA LYS A 72 11.25 9.95 -25.68
C LYS A 72 11.12 8.57 -25.00
N TYR A 73 11.18 8.52 -23.67
CA TYR A 73 11.13 7.27 -22.91
C TYR A 73 9.77 6.96 -22.29
N HIS A 74 8.74 7.75 -22.63
CA HIS A 74 7.39 7.63 -22.06
C HIS A 74 7.42 7.58 -20.53
N LEU A 75 8.10 8.57 -19.95
CA LEU A 75 8.16 8.83 -18.51
C LEU A 75 7.36 10.09 -18.21
N GLN A 76 6.62 10.08 -17.10
CA GLN A 76 5.79 11.20 -16.69
C GLN A 76 6.18 11.68 -15.29
N VAL A 77 6.38 12.99 -15.14
CA VAL A 77 6.48 13.61 -13.82
C VAL A 77 5.08 13.75 -13.25
N ILE A 78 4.88 13.26 -12.04
CA ILE A 78 3.58 13.28 -11.35
C ILE A 78 3.58 14.28 -10.19
N ALA A 79 4.71 14.39 -9.50
CA ALA A 79 4.89 15.27 -8.35
C ALA A 79 6.21 16.04 -8.49
N GLY A 80 6.28 17.24 -7.93
CA GLY A 80 7.49 18.06 -7.93
C GLY A 80 7.64 18.88 -6.65
N GLY A 81 8.89 18.98 -6.20
CA GLY A 81 9.25 19.70 -4.99
C GLY A 81 9.04 21.21 -5.08
N VAL A 82 8.52 21.81 -4.01
CA VAL A 82 8.39 23.25 -3.83
C VAL A 82 8.93 23.66 -2.45
N ASP A 83 9.77 24.68 -2.41
CA ASP A 83 10.32 25.19 -1.15
C ASP A 83 9.25 25.95 -0.34
N PHE A 84 9.21 25.76 0.98
CA PHE A 84 8.30 26.48 1.87
C PHE A 84 8.40 28.01 1.73
N GLY A 85 9.60 28.53 1.47
CA GLY A 85 9.83 29.94 1.19
C GLY A 85 8.99 30.46 0.00
N LYS A 86 8.82 29.63 -1.03
CA LYS A 86 8.04 29.95 -2.24
C LYS A 86 6.53 29.85 -2.03
N LEU A 87 6.08 29.19 -0.96
CA LEU A 87 4.66 29.11 -0.61
C LEU A 87 4.12 30.37 0.08
N GLN A 88 5.00 31.32 0.43
CA GLN A 88 4.61 32.51 1.20
C GLN A 88 4.20 33.71 0.33
N SER A 89 4.37 33.65 -1.00
CA SER A 89 3.96 34.73 -1.90
C SER A 89 3.23 34.21 -3.14
N GLU A 90 2.23 34.95 -3.60
CA GLU A 90 1.40 34.57 -4.75
C GLU A 90 2.20 34.51 -6.04
N GLU A 91 3.14 35.45 -6.24
CA GLU A 91 4.04 35.48 -7.41
C GLU A 91 4.93 34.24 -7.47
N SER A 92 5.52 33.83 -6.35
CA SER A 92 6.34 32.62 -6.31
C SER A 92 5.51 31.36 -6.51
N ILE A 93 4.31 31.27 -5.94
CA ILE A 93 3.40 30.14 -6.17
C ILE A 93 3.03 30.04 -7.66
N ASP A 94 2.72 31.15 -8.32
CA ASP A 94 2.44 31.18 -9.77
C ASP A 94 3.63 30.70 -10.61
N ALA A 95 4.85 31.01 -10.20
CA ALA A 95 6.06 30.51 -10.84
C ALA A 95 6.21 28.98 -10.68
N GLU A 96 5.96 28.45 -9.48
CA GLU A 96 5.98 27.00 -9.23
C GLU A 96 4.87 26.27 -10.02
N ILE A 97 3.66 26.83 -10.07
CA ILE A 97 2.55 26.28 -10.88
C ILE A 97 2.95 26.20 -12.35
N LYS A 98 3.58 27.24 -12.91
CA LYS A 98 4.04 27.23 -14.32
C LYS A 98 5.09 26.13 -14.56
N THR A 99 6.01 25.93 -13.62
CA THR A 99 7.02 24.87 -13.70
C THR A 99 6.39 23.49 -13.64
N LEU A 100 5.48 23.26 -12.69
CA LEU A 100 4.80 21.97 -12.54
C LEU A 100 3.91 21.64 -13.75
N LYS A 101 3.17 22.64 -14.27
CA LYS A 101 2.36 22.48 -15.49
C LYS A 101 3.19 22.19 -16.73
N PHE A 102 4.40 22.73 -16.84
CA PHE A 102 5.30 22.40 -17.95
C PHE A 102 5.64 20.90 -17.99
N PHE A 103 5.64 20.24 -16.84
CA PHE A 103 5.90 18.81 -16.69
C PHE A 103 4.63 17.95 -16.55
N ASP A 104 3.44 18.54 -16.71
CA ASP A 104 2.15 17.87 -16.49
C ASP A 104 2.00 17.26 -15.08
N ALA A 105 2.70 17.83 -14.09
CA ALA A 105 2.67 17.36 -12.71
C ALA A 105 1.32 17.69 -12.05
N LYS A 106 0.83 16.75 -11.23
CA LYS A 106 -0.44 16.82 -10.51
C LYS A 106 -0.29 17.30 -9.07
N TYR A 107 0.92 17.17 -8.52
CA TYR A 107 1.22 17.45 -7.12
C TYR A 107 2.40 18.39 -6.97
N ALA A 108 2.25 19.37 -6.09
CA ALA A 108 3.34 20.18 -5.54
C ALA A 108 3.67 19.64 -4.16
N VAL A 109 4.93 19.33 -3.86
CA VAL A 109 5.32 18.70 -2.58
C VAL A 109 6.26 19.61 -1.80
N CYS A 110 5.87 19.98 -0.59
CA CYS A 110 6.74 20.71 0.32
C CYS A 110 7.33 19.75 1.36
N TYR A 111 8.65 19.54 1.31
CA TYR A 111 9.35 18.58 2.17
C TYR A 111 9.75 19.12 3.54
N TRP A 112 9.69 20.43 3.78
CA TRP A 112 10.26 20.97 5.01
C TRP A 112 9.62 22.27 5.44
N ILE A 113 9.12 22.32 6.67
CA ILE A 113 8.79 23.60 7.34
C ILE A 113 10.07 24.09 8.02
N PRO A 114 10.61 25.27 7.65
CA PRO A 114 11.83 25.79 8.25
C PRO A 114 11.70 25.97 9.78
N HIS A 115 12.71 25.51 10.52
CA HIS A 115 12.81 25.63 11.97
C HIS A 115 14.29 25.62 12.41
N ASP A 116 14.55 25.98 13.66
CA ASP A 116 15.91 26.10 14.19
C ASP A 116 16.47 24.75 14.63
N GLY A 117 17.39 24.19 13.83
CA GLY A 117 18.05 22.91 14.14
C GLY A 117 17.05 21.77 14.31
N ASP A 118 17.01 21.18 15.50
CA ASP A 118 16.05 20.12 15.86
C ASP A 118 14.83 20.71 16.58
N ASN A 119 14.71 22.02 16.75
CA ASN A 119 13.66 22.66 17.54
C ASN A 119 12.46 23.07 16.67
N PHE A 120 11.70 22.08 16.20
CA PHE A 120 10.39 22.33 15.60
C PHE A 120 9.34 22.60 16.69
N THR A 121 8.74 23.79 16.67
CA THR A 121 7.80 24.25 17.70
C THR A 121 6.36 24.32 17.20
N PHE A 122 5.42 24.43 18.13
CA PHE A 122 4.01 24.65 17.76
C PHE A 122 3.76 25.97 17.03
N ALA A 123 4.61 26.98 17.22
CA ALA A 123 4.53 28.22 16.44
C ALA A 123 4.87 27.97 14.96
N ASP A 124 5.88 27.14 14.70
CA ASP A 124 6.26 26.74 13.35
C ASP A 124 5.15 25.92 12.68
N MET A 125 4.53 24.99 13.41
CA MET A 125 3.38 24.24 12.90
C MET A 125 2.19 25.14 12.55
N LYS A 126 1.81 26.08 13.42
CA LYS A 126 0.72 27.03 13.14
C LYS A 126 1.01 27.88 11.91
N LYS A 127 2.23 28.40 11.80
CA LYS A 127 2.68 29.14 10.61
C LYS A 127 2.60 28.25 9.37
N GLY A 128 3.02 26.99 9.49
CA GLY A 128 2.88 25.98 8.45
C GLY A 128 1.43 25.89 7.96
N VAL A 129 0.50 25.58 8.85
CA VAL A 129 -0.94 25.45 8.54
C VAL A 129 -1.48 26.68 7.79
N GLU A 130 -1.16 27.89 8.24
CA GLU A 130 -1.57 29.14 7.57
C GLU A 130 -1.03 29.23 6.13
N VAL A 131 0.27 28.97 5.96
CA VAL A 131 0.94 28.99 4.65
C VAL A 131 0.37 27.91 3.72
N PHE A 132 0.21 26.68 4.20
CA PHE A 132 -0.32 25.56 3.43
C PHE A 132 -1.77 25.82 2.99
N ASN A 133 -2.64 26.34 3.86
CA ASN A 133 -4.01 26.68 3.47
C ASN A 133 -4.07 27.77 2.40
N LYS A 134 -3.26 28.82 2.53
CA LYS A 134 -3.20 29.90 1.53
C LYS A 134 -2.67 29.37 0.20
N ALA A 135 -1.50 28.73 0.20
CA ALA A 135 -0.85 28.25 -1.00
C ALA A 135 -1.62 27.11 -1.67
N GLY A 136 -2.12 26.16 -0.87
CA GLY A 136 -2.90 25.02 -1.35
C GLY A 136 -4.15 25.45 -2.11
N LYS A 137 -4.83 26.53 -1.67
CA LYS A 137 -5.97 27.08 -2.40
C LYS A 137 -5.57 27.56 -3.80
N GLN A 138 -4.46 28.29 -3.93
CA GLN A 138 -3.97 28.79 -5.20
C GLN A 138 -3.51 27.64 -6.14
N PHE A 139 -2.82 26.63 -5.60
CA PHE A 139 -2.50 25.41 -6.36
C PHE A 139 -3.78 24.70 -6.84
N ALA A 140 -4.77 24.53 -5.97
CA ALA A 140 -6.02 23.84 -6.28
C ALA A 140 -6.82 24.54 -7.39
N GLU A 141 -6.88 25.87 -7.39
CA GLU A 141 -7.48 26.68 -8.46
C GLU A 141 -6.80 26.46 -9.82
N SER A 142 -5.53 26.04 -9.82
CA SER A 142 -4.77 25.70 -11.02
C SER A 142 -4.89 24.23 -11.45
N GLY A 143 -5.53 23.38 -10.64
CA GLY A 143 -5.67 21.93 -10.85
C GLY A 143 -4.53 21.08 -10.26
N ILE A 144 -3.69 21.64 -9.40
CA ILE A 144 -2.57 20.96 -8.74
C ILE A 144 -2.90 20.81 -7.25
N SER A 145 -2.64 19.64 -6.65
CA SER A 145 -2.81 19.45 -5.20
C SER A 145 -1.49 19.73 -4.47
N LEU A 146 -1.53 20.52 -3.40
CA LEU A 146 -0.38 20.74 -2.53
C LEU A 146 -0.28 19.61 -1.49
N LEU A 147 0.88 19.00 -1.40
CA LEU A 147 1.21 17.93 -0.46
C LEU A 147 2.26 18.40 0.55
N TYR A 148 2.09 18.04 1.81
CA TYR A 148 3.15 18.13 2.81
C TYR A 148 3.81 16.76 3.00
N HIS A 149 5.14 16.72 3.04
CA HIS A 149 5.93 15.52 3.34
C HIS A 149 6.58 15.68 4.71
N ALA A 150 6.03 14.97 5.70
CA ALA A 150 6.42 15.05 7.10
C ALA A 150 7.59 14.11 7.41
N HIS A 151 8.50 14.55 8.29
CA HIS A 151 9.75 13.84 8.60
C HIS A 151 9.79 13.23 10.01
N GLY A 152 8.69 13.33 10.76
CA GLY A 152 8.52 12.71 12.06
C GLY A 152 8.63 13.67 13.25
N TYR A 153 9.26 14.85 13.09
CA TYR A 153 9.29 15.87 14.15
C TYR A 153 7.91 16.49 14.43
N GLU A 154 6.96 16.31 13.53
CA GLU A 154 5.58 16.74 13.65
C GLU A 154 4.82 15.91 14.69
N PHE A 155 5.29 14.72 15.04
CA PHE A 155 4.66 13.88 16.06
C PHE A 155 4.98 14.30 17.49
N ARG A 156 5.74 15.39 17.68
CA ARG A 156 5.96 15.96 19.00
C ARG A 156 4.65 16.46 19.62
N PRO A 157 4.49 16.33 20.94
CA PRO A 157 3.33 16.86 21.64
C PRO A 157 3.37 18.40 21.66
N TYR A 158 2.20 18.99 21.89
CA TYR A 158 2.01 20.41 22.15
C TYR A 158 0.96 20.58 23.27
N ASP A 159 0.67 21.80 23.69
CA ASP A 159 -0.38 22.08 24.69
C ASP A 159 -1.78 22.02 24.04
N GLY A 160 -2.20 20.81 23.67
CA GLY A 160 -3.47 20.52 23.02
C GLY A 160 -3.67 19.01 22.79
N PRO A 161 -4.79 18.61 22.14
CA PRO A 161 -5.05 17.21 21.86
C PRO A 161 -4.10 16.66 20.79
N GLY A 162 -3.54 15.46 21.05
CA GLY A 162 -2.73 14.72 20.10
C GLY A 162 -1.34 15.34 19.85
N THR A 163 -0.85 15.14 18.64
CA THR A 163 0.45 15.63 18.17
C THR A 163 0.32 16.86 17.28
N MET A 164 1.43 17.54 16.97
CA MET A 164 1.41 18.62 15.98
C MET A 164 1.02 18.13 14.57
N TYR A 165 1.28 16.86 14.24
CA TYR A 165 0.80 16.23 13.02
C TYR A 165 -0.73 16.13 13.01
N ASP A 166 -1.34 15.69 14.12
CA ASP A 166 -2.80 15.66 14.24
C ASP A 166 -3.40 17.08 14.11
N TYR A 167 -2.76 18.07 14.72
CA TYR A 167 -3.14 19.48 14.57
C TYR A 167 -3.09 19.92 13.09
N PHE A 168 -2.02 19.59 12.37
CA PHE A 168 -1.91 19.90 10.93
C PHE A 168 -3.05 19.27 10.12
N MET A 169 -3.34 18.00 10.37
CA MET A 169 -4.39 17.27 9.68
C MET A 169 -5.78 17.86 9.94
N GLU A 170 -6.05 18.31 11.17
CA GLU A 170 -7.32 18.93 11.55
C GLU A 170 -7.48 20.37 11.02
N HIS A 171 -6.39 21.15 10.96
CA HIS A 171 -6.45 22.59 10.70
C HIS A 171 -6.11 22.98 9.25
N THR A 172 -5.82 22.01 8.39
CA THR A 172 -5.67 22.23 6.95
C THR A 172 -6.91 21.78 6.18
N ASP A 173 -7.31 22.56 5.18
CA ASP A 173 -8.47 22.24 4.35
C ASP A 173 -8.15 21.06 3.42
N PRO A 174 -8.83 19.91 3.53
CA PRO A 174 -8.53 18.71 2.76
C PRO A 174 -8.78 18.87 1.25
N ARG A 175 -9.50 19.93 0.83
CA ARG A 175 -9.67 20.26 -0.60
C ARG A 175 -8.42 20.87 -1.22
N TYR A 176 -7.53 21.42 -0.39
CA TYR A 176 -6.40 22.25 -0.83
C TYR A 176 -5.06 21.63 -0.44
N VAL A 177 -5.01 20.95 0.71
CA VAL A 177 -3.79 20.44 1.32
C VAL A 177 -3.97 18.97 1.65
N ASN A 178 -3.05 18.16 1.17
CA ASN A 178 -2.97 16.73 1.44
C ASN A 178 -1.54 16.38 1.88
N VAL A 179 -1.25 15.09 2.05
CA VAL A 179 0.04 14.60 2.56
C VAL A 179 0.65 13.64 1.54
N GLU A 180 1.93 13.83 1.29
CA GLU A 180 2.78 12.78 0.74
C GLU A 180 3.38 12.03 1.92
N MET A 181 2.91 10.81 2.15
CA MET A 181 3.33 10.06 3.33
C MET A 181 4.58 9.24 3.02
N ASP A 182 5.73 9.66 3.55
CA ASP A 182 6.87 8.76 3.65
C ASP A 182 6.70 7.81 4.83
N VAL A 183 6.62 6.53 4.52
CA VAL A 183 6.28 5.50 5.50
C VAL A 183 7.44 5.19 6.45
N PHE A 184 8.69 5.40 6.02
CA PHE A 184 9.84 5.37 6.92
C PHE A 184 9.76 6.52 7.90
N TRP A 185 9.47 7.73 7.44
CA TRP A 185 9.42 8.91 8.32
C TRP A 185 8.21 8.92 9.24
N MET A 186 7.11 8.25 8.90
CA MET A 186 6.04 7.97 9.85
C MET A 186 6.46 6.91 10.89
N ARG A 187 7.20 5.87 10.49
CA ARG A 187 7.72 4.86 11.41
C ARG A 187 8.78 5.42 12.36
N ASN A 188 9.59 6.36 11.88
CA ASN A 188 10.71 6.95 12.61
C ASN A 188 10.38 7.48 14.02
N PRO A 189 9.27 8.20 14.23
CA PRO A 189 8.80 8.64 15.55
C PRO A 189 8.01 7.60 16.35
N GLY A 190 8.02 6.32 15.96
CA GLY A 190 7.31 5.27 16.70
C GLY A 190 5.88 5.01 16.22
N GLN A 191 5.43 5.62 15.12
CA GLN A 191 4.06 5.44 14.63
C GLN A 191 3.95 4.24 13.70
N ASP A 192 2.72 3.76 13.52
CA ASP A 192 2.37 2.79 12.48
C ASP A 192 1.84 3.55 11.24
N PRO A 193 2.53 3.52 10.09
CA PRO A 193 2.09 4.23 8.89
C PRO A 193 0.75 3.73 8.35
N ALA A 194 0.46 2.42 8.46
CA ALA A 194 -0.79 1.83 7.98
C ALA A 194 -1.97 2.25 8.88
N GLU A 195 -1.77 2.33 10.19
CA GLU A 195 -2.78 2.91 11.09
C GLU A 195 -3.03 4.40 10.79
N LEU A 196 -1.98 5.18 10.50
CA LEU A 196 -2.11 6.59 10.12
C LEU A 196 -2.87 6.76 8.80
N MET A 197 -2.62 5.90 7.82
CA MET A 197 -3.38 5.85 6.57
C MET A 197 -4.87 5.65 6.84
N ARG A 198 -5.22 4.65 7.66
CA ARG A 198 -6.62 4.34 8.03
C ARG A 198 -7.26 5.43 8.90
N LYS A 199 -6.47 6.17 9.69
CA LYS A 199 -6.91 7.34 10.46
C LYS A 199 -7.25 8.53 9.56
N TYR A 200 -6.51 8.71 8.46
CA TYR A 200 -6.65 9.84 7.53
C TYR A 200 -6.87 9.41 6.06
N PRO A 201 -7.88 8.59 5.75
CA PRO A 201 -7.97 7.86 4.49
C PRO A 201 -8.10 8.76 3.25
N ASN A 202 -8.64 9.96 3.39
CA ASN A 202 -8.88 10.87 2.27
C ASN A 202 -7.77 11.92 2.08
N ARG A 203 -6.64 11.80 2.77
CA ARG A 203 -5.59 12.84 2.81
C ARG A 203 -4.27 12.44 2.17
N ILE A 204 -4.12 11.19 1.75
CA ILE A 204 -2.81 10.63 1.36
C ILE A 204 -2.90 10.09 -0.08
N PRO A 205 -2.82 10.97 -1.11
CA PRO A 205 -2.86 10.53 -2.50
C PRO A 205 -1.54 9.92 -2.98
N VAL A 206 -0.43 10.19 -2.29
CA VAL A 206 0.93 9.81 -2.67
C VAL A 206 1.69 9.34 -1.43
N THR A 207 2.56 8.35 -1.59
CA THR A 207 3.50 7.93 -0.55
C THR A 207 4.91 7.83 -1.09
N HIS A 208 5.91 8.00 -0.21
CA HIS A 208 7.21 7.38 -0.43
C HIS A 208 7.23 6.00 0.20
N LEU A 209 7.58 4.98 -0.58
CA LEU A 209 7.88 3.64 -0.09
C LEU A 209 9.37 3.54 0.23
N LYS A 210 9.64 3.36 1.51
CA LYS A 210 10.98 3.36 2.09
C LYS A 210 10.94 2.50 3.35
N ASP A 211 11.85 1.55 3.47
CA ASP A 211 11.88 0.64 4.62
C ASP A 211 13.09 0.90 5.51
N ARG A 212 12.90 0.70 6.81
CA ARG A 212 13.82 1.08 7.86
C ARG A 212 14.40 -0.15 8.52
N MET A 213 15.73 -0.22 8.59
CA MET A 213 16.47 -1.33 9.16
C MET A 213 15.93 -1.69 10.57
N ILE A 214 15.68 -2.97 10.81
CA ILE A 214 15.28 -3.48 12.12
C ILE A 214 16.30 -3.06 13.18
N GLY A 215 15.80 -2.55 14.31
CA GLY A 215 16.63 -2.04 15.41
C GLY A 215 17.16 -0.63 15.19
N SER A 216 16.66 0.09 14.18
CA SER A 216 16.79 1.55 14.11
C SER A 216 16.16 2.22 15.34
N ILE A 217 16.74 3.34 15.77
CA ILE A 217 16.28 4.04 16.98
C ILE A 217 15.22 5.07 16.61
N ASP A 218 14.05 4.93 17.24
CA ASP A 218 12.95 5.88 17.10
C ASP A 218 13.36 7.26 17.62
N ASN A 219 12.98 8.31 16.88
CA ASN A 219 13.27 9.68 17.26
C ASN A 219 12.28 10.68 16.65
N LEU A 220 12.28 11.89 17.18
CA LEU A 220 11.37 12.98 16.80
C LEU A 220 12.13 14.18 16.20
N ASN A 221 13.30 13.99 15.58
CA ASN A 221 14.11 15.10 15.06
C ASN A 221 14.22 15.16 13.52
N GLY A 222 13.49 14.30 12.82
CA GLY A 222 13.53 14.24 11.36
C GLY A 222 14.88 13.85 10.79
N ARG A 223 15.66 13.06 11.53
CA ARG A 223 16.96 12.57 11.08
C ARG A 223 17.11 11.08 11.31
N GLN A 224 17.74 10.45 10.33
CA GLN A 224 18.23 9.10 10.44
C GLN A 224 19.50 8.94 9.60
N ASP A 225 20.32 7.97 9.97
CA ASP A 225 21.40 7.53 9.09
C ASP A 225 20.79 6.95 7.83
N LYS A 226 21.18 7.48 6.66
CA LYS A 226 20.66 7.06 5.35
C LYS A 226 20.96 5.59 5.08
N GLU A 227 22.01 5.04 5.68
CA GLU A 227 22.35 3.64 5.54
C GLU A 227 21.38 2.70 6.27
N ARG A 228 20.44 3.24 7.04
CA ARG A 228 19.34 2.51 7.66
C ARG A 228 18.15 2.32 6.71
N ASN A 229 18.22 2.85 5.50
CA ASN A 229 17.34 2.46 4.43
C ASN A 229 17.71 1.05 3.92
N VAL A 230 16.76 0.13 4.01
CA VAL A 230 16.91 -1.26 3.54
C VAL A 230 15.89 -1.56 2.46
N VAL A 231 16.04 -2.73 1.82
CA VAL A 231 15.09 -3.26 0.84
C VAL A 231 13.68 -3.33 1.45
N LEU A 232 12.67 -2.93 0.69
CA LEU A 232 11.27 -3.06 1.12
C LEU A 232 10.98 -4.51 1.57
N GLY A 233 10.46 -4.67 2.78
CA GLY A 233 10.16 -5.97 3.37
C GLY A 233 11.24 -6.51 4.32
N ASP A 234 12.45 -5.98 4.29
CA ASP A 234 13.56 -6.38 5.18
C ASP A 234 13.61 -5.53 6.47
N GLY A 235 12.79 -4.49 6.57
CA GLY A 235 12.79 -3.54 7.68
C GLY A 235 11.63 -3.68 8.66
N ASP A 236 11.48 -2.66 9.51
CA ASP A 236 10.52 -2.59 10.61
C ASP A 236 9.32 -1.68 10.33
N VAL A 237 9.14 -1.23 9.09
CA VAL A 237 8.00 -0.38 8.69
C VAL A 237 6.73 -1.21 8.45
N ASN A 238 6.85 -2.52 8.19
CA ASN A 238 5.75 -3.40 7.80
C ASN A 238 5.12 -3.00 6.44
N ILE A 239 5.94 -2.97 5.38
CA ILE A 239 5.54 -2.53 4.04
C ILE A 239 4.32 -3.30 3.50
N ALA A 240 4.15 -4.58 3.85
CA ALA A 240 2.98 -5.36 3.45
C ALA A 240 1.65 -4.75 3.96
N ASP A 241 1.59 -4.30 5.22
CA ASP A 241 0.38 -3.65 5.74
C ASP A 241 0.23 -2.22 5.22
N VAL A 242 1.34 -1.53 4.94
CA VAL A 242 1.33 -0.24 4.25
C VAL A 242 0.69 -0.35 2.86
N LEU A 243 1.11 -1.31 2.04
CA LEU A 243 0.55 -1.51 0.70
C LEU A 243 -0.93 -1.87 0.77
N LYS A 244 -1.32 -2.72 1.73
CA LYS A 244 -2.72 -3.05 1.98
C LYS A 244 -3.55 -1.83 2.37
N ALA A 245 -3.12 -1.07 3.39
CA ALA A 245 -3.78 0.16 3.80
C ALA A 245 -3.85 1.19 2.66
N SER A 246 -2.80 1.25 1.85
CA SER A 246 -2.75 2.11 0.68
C SER A 246 -3.84 1.77 -0.34
N GLN A 247 -4.07 0.47 -0.60
CA GLN A 247 -5.18 0.02 -1.44
C GLN A 247 -6.53 0.37 -0.83
N GLU A 248 -6.72 0.10 0.47
CA GLU A 248 -7.97 0.41 1.21
C GLU A 248 -8.37 1.88 1.10
N ILE A 249 -7.40 2.80 1.20
CA ILE A 249 -7.67 4.25 1.18
C ILE A 249 -7.55 4.88 -0.23
N GLY A 250 -7.12 4.10 -1.22
CA GLY A 250 -6.99 4.58 -2.60
C GLY A 250 -5.81 5.51 -2.84
N VAL A 251 -4.64 5.26 -2.23
CA VAL A 251 -3.38 5.93 -2.61
C VAL A 251 -3.16 5.72 -4.11
N LYS A 252 -2.82 6.79 -4.83
CA LYS A 252 -2.73 6.77 -6.30
C LYS A 252 -1.33 6.40 -6.78
N TYR A 253 -0.30 6.91 -6.10
CA TYR A 253 1.10 6.75 -6.51
C TYR A 253 1.98 6.38 -5.32
N HIS A 254 2.87 5.42 -5.55
CA HIS A 254 3.97 5.05 -4.67
C HIS A 254 5.29 5.44 -5.33
N PHE A 255 6.03 6.40 -4.78
CA PHE A 255 7.40 6.66 -5.21
C PHE A 255 8.36 5.89 -4.33
N ILE A 256 9.24 5.08 -4.92
CA ILE A 256 10.33 4.46 -4.15
C ILE A 256 11.31 5.57 -3.80
N GLU A 257 11.55 5.76 -2.50
CA GLU A 257 12.64 6.59 -1.99
C GLU A 257 13.64 5.70 -1.24
N ASP A 258 14.83 5.57 -1.82
CA ASP A 258 16.01 5.01 -1.18
C ASP A 258 17.14 6.03 -1.21
N GLU A 259 17.59 6.46 -0.03
CA GLU A 259 18.62 7.48 0.13
C GLU A 259 20.00 6.91 0.47
N SER A 260 20.10 5.59 0.66
CA SER A 260 21.35 4.93 1.00
C SER A 260 22.35 4.98 -0.16
N ALA A 261 23.64 4.77 0.14
CA ALA A 261 24.65 4.57 -0.89
C ALA A 261 24.39 3.33 -1.78
N ARG A 262 23.45 2.45 -1.39
CA ARG A 262 23.10 1.21 -2.09
C ARG A 262 21.86 1.32 -2.97
N ALA A 263 21.22 2.49 -3.08
CA ALA A 263 19.95 2.62 -3.79
C ALA A 263 19.99 2.10 -5.25
N GLY A 264 21.13 2.30 -5.93
CA GLY A 264 21.38 1.76 -7.28
C GLY A 264 21.33 0.23 -7.39
N ILE A 265 21.61 -0.47 -6.29
CA ILE A 265 21.56 -1.93 -6.17
C ILE A 265 20.19 -2.39 -5.61
N GLN A 266 19.61 -1.62 -4.69
CA GLN A 266 18.37 -1.98 -4.00
C GLN A 266 17.10 -1.73 -4.83
N LEU A 267 17.10 -0.78 -5.78
CA LEU A 267 15.89 -0.47 -6.57
C LEU A 267 15.26 -1.69 -7.28
N PRO A 268 16.00 -2.55 -8.00
CA PRO A 268 15.42 -3.77 -8.55
C PRO A 268 14.82 -4.70 -7.48
N MET A 269 15.40 -4.74 -6.28
CA MET A 269 14.90 -5.55 -5.18
C MET A 269 13.61 -4.98 -4.58
N HIS A 270 13.52 -3.65 -4.43
CA HIS A 270 12.29 -2.96 -4.03
C HIS A 270 11.13 -3.26 -5.00
N LEU A 271 11.40 -3.15 -6.31
CA LEU A 271 10.42 -3.44 -7.36
C LEU A 271 10.00 -4.91 -7.35
N GLN A 272 10.95 -5.82 -7.12
CA GLN A 272 10.68 -7.25 -7.02
C GLN A 272 9.78 -7.55 -5.81
N TYR A 273 10.07 -6.98 -4.64
CA TYR A 273 9.23 -7.14 -3.45
C TYR A 273 7.78 -6.70 -3.70
N ILE A 274 7.56 -5.51 -4.27
CA ILE A 274 6.19 -5.02 -4.55
C ILE A 274 5.47 -5.96 -5.51
N ARG A 275 6.15 -6.42 -6.56
CA ARG A 275 5.59 -7.38 -7.53
C ARG A 275 5.22 -8.69 -6.87
N ASP A 276 6.12 -9.27 -6.08
CA ASP A 276 5.91 -10.56 -5.42
C ASP A 276 4.76 -10.48 -4.42
N TRP A 277 4.69 -9.40 -3.64
CA TRP A 277 3.56 -9.17 -2.73
C TRP A 277 2.22 -9.11 -3.48
N GLN A 278 2.15 -8.38 -4.60
CA GLN A 278 0.92 -8.31 -5.42
C GLN A 278 0.54 -9.67 -6.00
N LEU A 279 1.51 -10.41 -6.53
CA LEU A 279 1.29 -11.76 -7.08
C LEU A 279 0.84 -12.74 -6.01
N ASP A 280 1.39 -12.64 -4.80
CA ASP A 280 1.04 -13.50 -3.69
C ASP A 280 -0.38 -13.27 -3.19
N VAL A 281 -0.80 -12.01 -3.06
CA VAL A 281 -2.18 -11.66 -2.71
C VAL A 281 -3.15 -12.20 -3.76
N GLN A 282 -2.87 -11.99 -5.04
CA GLN A 282 -3.70 -12.50 -6.14
C GLN A 282 -3.76 -14.03 -6.18
N ALA A 283 -2.59 -14.69 -6.03
CA ALA A 283 -2.52 -16.14 -6.01
C ALA A 283 -3.32 -16.71 -4.82
N LEU A 284 -3.25 -16.08 -3.65
CA LEU A 284 -4.00 -16.50 -2.48
C LEU A 284 -5.51 -16.31 -2.66
N GLU A 285 -5.94 -15.21 -3.27
CA GLU A 285 -7.34 -14.98 -3.61
C GLU A 285 -7.89 -16.06 -4.56
N ILE A 286 -7.12 -16.39 -5.62
CA ILE A 286 -7.46 -17.47 -6.55
C ILE A 286 -7.50 -18.82 -5.83
N THR A 287 -6.52 -19.11 -4.98
CA THR A 287 -6.50 -20.35 -4.17
C THR A 287 -7.72 -20.44 -3.25
N LEU A 288 -8.11 -19.35 -2.59
CA LEU A 288 -9.31 -19.31 -1.74
C LEU A 288 -10.58 -19.65 -2.55
N GLN A 289 -10.71 -19.08 -3.76
CA GLN A 289 -11.84 -19.39 -4.65
C GLN A 289 -11.84 -20.85 -5.09
N GLN A 290 -10.69 -21.39 -5.48
CA GLN A 290 -10.52 -22.80 -5.84
C GLN A 290 -10.86 -23.72 -4.67
N PHE A 291 -10.45 -23.36 -3.45
CA PHE A 291 -10.74 -24.13 -2.24
C PHE A 291 -12.25 -24.18 -1.96
N HIS A 292 -12.95 -23.04 -2.01
CA HIS A 292 -14.41 -23.04 -1.84
C HIS A 292 -15.15 -23.82 -2.94
N LYS A 293 -14.66 -23.76 -4.18
CA LYS A 293 -15.19 -24.60 -5.26
C LYS A 293 -14.99 -26.10 -4.98
N ALA A 294 -13.81 -26.50 -4.52
CA ALA A 294 -13.51 -27.89 -4.18
C ALA A 294 -14.37 -28.41 -3.02
N ILE A 295 -14.72 -27.55 -2.05
CA ILE A 295 -15.71 -27.86 -1.00
C ILE A 295 -17.08 -28.16 -1.61
N ILE A 296 -17.60 -27.28 -2.48
CA ILE A 296 -18.93 -27.43 -3.09
C ILE A 296 -19.00 -28.67 -3.98
N ASP A 297 -17.95 -28.94 -4.75
CA ASP A 297 -17.91 -30.07 -5.69
C ASP A 297 -17.58 -31.41 -5.00
N ALA A 298 -17.23 -31.38 -3.71
CA ALA A 298 -16.67 -32.51 -2.96
C ALA A 298 -15.46 -33.15 -3.67
N ASP A 299 -14.58 -32.32 -4.23
CA ASP A 299 -13.38 -32.74 -4.97
C ASP A 299 -12.27 -33.15 -4.00
N SER A 300 -12.15 -34.44 -3.71
CA SER A 300 -11.15 -34.97 -2.78
C SER A 300 -9.72 -34.69 -3.21
N VAL A 301 -9.42 -34.70 -4.51
CA VAL A 301 -8.06 -34.47 -5.03
C VAL A 301 -7.72 -32.98 -4.95
N GLY A 302 -8.66 -32.11 -5.35
CA GLY A 302 -8.51 -30.67 -5.21
C GLY A 302 -8.31 -30.26 -3.75
N LEU A 303 -9.13 -30.78 -2.84
CA LEU A 303 -9.01 -30.50 -1.41
C LEU A 303 -7.66 -30.97 -0.83
N ALA A 304 -7.20 -32.17 -1.17
CA ALA A 304 -5.91 -32.69 -0.73
C ALA A 304 -4.73 -31.83 -1.25
N ASN A 305 -4.81 -31.32 -2.48
CA ASN A 305 -3.77 -30.45 -3.05
C ASN A 305 -3.76 -29.03 -2.46
N LEU A 306 -4.92 -28.53 -2.03
CA LEU A 306 -5.09 -27.15 -1.53
C LEU A 306 -4.99 -27.04 0.00
N THR A 307 -4.75 -28.15 0.70
CA THR A 307 -4.62 -28.20 2.17
C THR A 307 -3.31 -28.90 2.53
N THR A 308 -2.74 -28.56 3.69
CA THR A 308 -1.57 -29.29 4.21
C THR A 308 -2.01 -30.58 4.92
N GLU A 309 -1.10 -31.55 5.07
CA GLU A 309 -1.38 -32.77 5.84
C GLU A 309 -1.65 -32.44 7.33
N GLU A 310 -1.09 -31.33 7.82
CA GLU A 310 -1.29 -30.79 9.17
C GLU A 310 -2.56 -29.95 9.34
N LEU A 311 -3.45 -29.90 8.33
CA LEU A 311 -4.67 -29.09 8.40
C LEU A 311 -5.42 -29.35 9.71
N THR A 312 -5.73 -28.27 10.42
CA THR A 312 -6.64 -28.29 11.56
C THR A 312 -7.85 -27.40 11.31
N TYR A 313 -9.05 -27.97 11.47
CA TYR A 313 -10.31 -27.24 11.31
C TYR A 313 -11.13 -27.21 12.59
N GLY A 314 -11.24 -26.03 13.20
CA GLY A 314 -12.19 -25.73 14.27
C GLY A 314 -13.56 -25.29 13.73
N HIS A 315 -14.59 -26.11 13.98
CA HIS A 315 -15.98 -25.82 13.63
C HIS A 315 -16.62 -24.82 14.60
N SER A 316 -17.68 -24.15 14.15
CA SER A 316 -18.47 -23.25 15.01
C SER A 316 -19.20 -23.98 16.16
N SER A 317 -19.32 -25.31 16.08
CA SER A 317 -19.83 -26.17 17.15
C SER A 317 -18.79 -26.51 18.22
N GLY A 318 -17.52 -26.17 18.00
CA GLY A 318 -16.39 -26.58 18.84
C GLY A 318 -15.78 -27.93 18.46
N ALA A 319 -16.31 -28.63 17.44
CA ALA A 319 -15.67 -29.82 16.89
C ALA A 319 -14.34 -29.46 16.20
N ILE A 320 -13.37 -30.38 16.23
CA ILE A 320 -12.08 -30.23 15.55
C ILE A 320 -11.88 -31.41 14.61
N GLU A 321 -11.45 -31.11 13.39
CA GLU A 321 -11.13 -32.11 12.35
C GLU A 321 -9.69 -31.92 11.84
N ASP A 322 -9.07 -33.03 11.46
CA ASP A 322 -7.86 -33.05 10.64
C ASP A 322 -8.22 -33.02 9.14
N GLN A 323 -7.19 -32.99 8.28
CA GLN A 323 -7.36 -33.00 6.82
C GLN A 323 -8.22 -34.18 6.32
N ASN A 324 -7.92 -35.39 6.79
CA ASN A 324 -8.55 -36.60 6.30
C ASN A 324 -10.03 -36.65 6.67
N LEU A 325 -10.36 -36.33 7.92
CA LEU A 325 -11.74 -36.31 8.39
C LEU A 325 -12.54 -35.19 7.71
N PHE A 326 -11.94 -34.02 7.50
CA PHE A 326 -12.56 -32.91 6.77
C PHE A 326 -12.95 -33.33 5.35
N ILE A 327 -12.01 -33.90 4.59
CA ILE A 327 -12.26 -34.36 3.21
C ILE A 327 -13.29 -35.51 3.20
N THR A 328 -13.16 -36.48 4.09
CA THR A 328 -14.08 -37.63 4.17
C THR A 328 -15.51 -37.19 4.46
N ASN A 329 -15.71 -36.21 5.35
CA ASN A 329 -17.05 -35.72 5.69
C ASN A 329 -17.70 -34.98 4.51
N LEU A 330 -16.93 -34.28 3.68
CA LEU A 330 -17.41 -33.65 2.44
C LEU A 330 -17.79 -34.71 1.39
N VAL A 331 -16.89 -35.64 1.08
CA VAL A 331 -17.09 -36.65 0.03
C VAL A 331 -18.23 -37.62 0.36
N SER A 332 -18.41 -37.95 1.65
CA SER A 332 -19.50 -38.81 2.10
C SER A 332 -20.87 -38.12 2.12
N GLY A 333 -20.92 -36.79 1.94
CA GLY A 333 -22.13 -35.98 2.07
C GLY A 333 -22.59 -35.76 3.52
N LYS A 334 -21.75 -36.10 4.51
CA LYS A 334 -22.02 -35.77 5.93
C LYS A 334 -21.98 -34.26 6.18
N SER A 335 -21.14 -33.56 5.42
CA SER A 335 -21.11 -32.10 5.28
C SER A 335 -21.29 -31.79 3.80
N ASP A 336 -22.44 -31.24 3.39
CA ASP A 336 -22.72 -30.96 1.98
C ASP A 336 -23.05 -29.47 1.82
N PHE A 337 -22.28 -28.78 0.96
CA PHE A 337 -22.40 -27.34 0.72
C PHE A 337 -22.93 -27.12 -0.69
N ALA A 338 -24.15 -26.63 -0.82
CA ALA A 338 -24.72 -26.28 -2.12
C ALA A 338 -24.20 -24.93 -2.66
N LYS A 339 -23.86 -24.01 -1.74
CA LYS A 339 -23.42 -22.65 -2.06
C LYS A 339 -22.51 -22.10 -0.97
N ILE A 340 -21.53 -21.31 -1.38
CA ILE A 340 -20.69 -20.48 -0.51
C ILE A 340 -20.54 -19.11 -1.16
N ASP A 341 -21.00 -18.07 -0.48
CA ASP A 341 -20.73 -16.67 -0.81
C ASP A 341 -19.86 -16.05 0.29
N ILE A 342 -18.92 -15.19 -0.10
CA ILE A 342 -18.08 -14.45 0.84
C ILE A 342 -18.29 -12.94 0.71
N SER A 343 -18.14 -12.24 1.83
CA SER A 343 -18.07 -10.78 1.87
C SER A 343 -16.98 -10.34 2.85
N ASP A 344 -16.58 -9.07 2.73
CA ASP A 344 -15.62 -8.45 3.66
C ASP A 344 -14.29 -9.22 3.72
N LEU A 345 -13.81 -9.64 2.54
CA LEU A 345 -12.56 -10.38 2.40
C LEU A 345 -11.36 -9.51 2.76
N ASP A 346 -10.69 -9.90 3.82
CA ASP A 346 -9.44 -9.34 4.30
C ASP A 346 -8.33 -10.36 4.05
N ILE A 347 -7.31 -9.97 3.27
CA ILE A 347 -6.14 -10.80 2.96
C ILE A 347 -4.91 -10.16 3.59
N THR A 348 -4.08 -10.96 4.25
CA THR A 348 -2.75 -10.54 4.69
C THR A 348 -1.72 -11.60 4.32
N VAL A 349 -0.67 -11.19 3.63
CA VAL A 349 0.49 -12.01 3.26
C VAL A 349 1.72 -11.52 4.02
N LYS A 350 2.48 -12.46 4.60
CA LYS A 350 3.74 -12.21 5.30
C LYS A 350 4.76 -13.30 4.96
N GLY A 351 5.49 -13.10 3.87
CA GLY A 351 6.43 -14.10 3.34
C GLY A 351 5.69 -15.38 2.94
N GLU A 352 6.10 -16.51 3.49
CA GLU A 352 5.53 -17.83 3.19
C GLU A 352 4.27 -18.16 4.02
N VAL A 353 3.77 -17.23 4.83
CA VAL A 353 2.56 -17.40 5.65
C VAL A 353 1.55 -16.32 5.28
N ALA A 354 0.27 -16.68 5.27
CA ALA A 354 -0.80 -15.72 5.06
C ALA A 354 -2.04 -16.08 5.89
N TRP A 355 -2.96 -15.15 6.03
CA TRP A 355 -4.27 -15.42 6.58
C TRP A 355 -5.34 -14.61 5.88
N THR A 356 -6.54 -15.17 5.83
CA THR A 356 -7.72 -14.50 5.29
C THR A 356 -8.84 -14.48 6.32
N ARG A 357 -9.50 -13.33 6.47
CA ARG A 357 -10.73 -13.20 7.25
C ARG A 357 -11.86 -12.76 6.34
N PHE A 358 -13.05 -13.31 6.54
CA PHE A 358 -14.22 -12.95 5.75
C PHE A 358 -15.50 -13.41 6.45
N ASN A 359 -16.61 -12.81 6.05
CA ASN A 359 -17.94 -13.34 6.34
C ASN A 359 -18.31 -14.35 5.27
N MET A 360 -18.85 -15.50 5.67
CA MET A 360 -19.26 -16.59 4.79
C MET A 360 -20.74 -16.87 4.99
N ALA A 361 -21.53 -16.68 3.94
CA ALA A 361 -22.90 -17.15 3.85
C ALA A 361 -22.90 -18.45 3.04
N ALA A 362 -23.39 -19.55 3.63
CA ALA A 362 -23.36 -20.85 2.98
C ALA A 362 -24.67 -21.62 3.16
N ASP A 363 -25.00 -22.42 2.15
CA ASP A 363 -26.19 -23.28 2.16
C ASP A 363 -25.76 -24.73 2.40
N LEU A 364 -26.07 -25.25 3.59
CA LEU A 364 -25.80 -26.64 3.94
C LEU A 364 -26.97 -27.55 3.54
N VAL A 365 -26.67 -28.66 2.89
CA VAL A 365 -27.66 -29.69 2.57
C VAL A 365 -27.63 -30.76 3.67
N SER A 366 -28.78 -30.99 4.30
CA SER A 366 -28.97 -32.08 5.26
C SER A 366 -30.33 -32.71 5.05
N GLU A 367 -30.37 -34.03 4.87
CA GLU A 367 -31.60 -34.79 4.59
C GLU A 367 -32.42 -34.22 3.40
N GLY A 368 -31.71 -33.69 2.39
CA GLY A 368 -32.34 -33.09 1.19
C GLY A 368 -32.93 -31.68 1.41
N LYS A 369 -32.70 -31.06 2.58
CA LYS A 369 -33.12 -29.68 2.88
C LYS A 369 -31.92 -28.75 2.91
N ILE A 370 -32.12 -27.53 2.41
CA ILE A 370 -31.15 -26.44 2.49
C ILE A 370 -31.29 -25.73 3.84
N ASN A 371 -30.17 -25.58 4.54
CA ASN A 371 -30.05 -24.91 5.83
C ASN A 371 -29.00 -23.80 5.70
N PRO A 372 -29.42 -22.53 5.55
CA PRO A 372 -28.49 -21.41 5.45
C PRO A 372 -27.75 -21.19 6.77
N ILE A 373 -26.46 -20.88 6.66
CA ILE A 373 -25.60 -20.49 7.78
C ILE A 373 -24.80 -19.25 7.43
N ASN A 374 -24.52 -18.44 8.46
CA ASN A 374 -23.61 -17.31 8.37
C ASN A 374 -22.50 -17.53 9.38
N LEU A 375 -21.26 -17.42 8.92
CA LEU A 375 -20.07 -17.66 9.73
C LEU A 375 -19.02 -16.57 9.49
N LYS A 376 -18.27 -16.25 10.53
CA LYS A 376 -17.01 -15.51 10.43
C LYS A 376 -15.88 -16.51 10.32
N MET A 377 -15.08 -16.37 9.27
CA MET A 377 -14.02 -17.32 8.94
C MET A 377 -12.64 -16.72 9.19
N LEU A 378 -11.73 -17.53 9.71
CA LEU A 378 -10.29 -17.30 9.67
C LEU A 378 -9.63 -18.50 9.02
N TYR A 379 -8.97 -18.27 7.88
CA TYR A 379 -8.12 -19.27 7.25
C TYR A 379 -6.67 -18.83 7.40
N VAL A 380 -5.80 -19.77 7.75
CA VAL A 380 -4.35 -19.59 7.80
C VAL A 380 -3.75 -20.46 6.72
N TRP A 381 -2.87 -19.86 5.93
CA TRP A 381 -2.27 -20.44 4.76
C TRP A 381 -0.75 -20.47 4.92
N THR A 382 -0.14 -21.51 4.38
CA THR A 382 1.32 -21.61 4.20
C THR A 382 1.62 -21.84 2.74
N LYS A 383 2.76 -21.33 2.27
CA LYS A 383 3.23 -21.56 0.92
C LYS A 383 4.14 -22.80 0.91
N GLU A 384 3.82 -23.75 0.04
CA GLU A 384 4.63 -24.94 -0.20
C GLU A 384 4.98 -25.00 -1.67
N TYR A 385 6.27 -24.95 -1.99
CA TYR A 385 6.77 -24.97 -3.38
C TYR A 385 6.13 -23.91 -4.28
N GLY A 386 5.85 -22.72 -3.73
CA GLY A 386 5.21 -21.62 -4.45
C GLY A 386 3.68 -21.67 -4.49
N ILE A 387 3.04 -22.67 -3.88
CA ILE A 387 1.58 -22.84 -3.88
C ILE A 387 1.03 -22.60 -2.48
N TRP A 388 0.01 -21.74 -2.37
CA TRP A 388 -0.71 -21.54 -1.12
C TRP A 388 -1.54 -22.77 -0.75
N LYS A 389 -1.37 -23.27 0.46
CA LYS A 389 -2.15 -24.37 1.04
C LYS A 389 -2.72 -23.98 2.39
N LEU A 390 -3.94 -24.42 2.64
CA LEU A 390 -4.64 -24.16 3.89
C LEU A 390 -4.03 -25.02 5.01
N LEU A 391 -3.50 -24.35 6.03
CA LEU A 391 -2.90 -24.95 7.21
C LEU A 391 -3.88 -24.98 8.39
N ALA A 392 -4.69 -23.95 8.56
CA ALA A 392 -5.70 -23.92 9.62
C ALA A 392 -6.96 -23.21 9.18
N ARG A 393 -8.10 -23.68 9.70
CA ARG A 393 -9.41 -23.11 9.46
C ARG A 393 -10.15 -22.96 10.79
N GLN A 394 -10.78 -21.81 11.00
CA GLN A 394 -11.69 -21.59 12.12
C GLN A 394 -12.99 -20.95 11.63
N ALA A 395 -14.11 -21.51 12.07
CA ALA A 395 -15.44 -20.95 11.87
C ALA A 395 -16.05 -20.49 13.20
N VAL A 396 -16.66 -19.31 13.23
CA VAL A 396 -17.37 -18.76 14.39
C VAL A 396 -18.74 -18.22 13.95
N ARG A 397 -19.75 -18.30 14.81
CA ARG A 397 -21.08 -17.69 14.56
C ARG A 397 -21.14 -16.25 15.05
#